data_AF-A0A841JKA0-F1
#
_entry.id   AF-A0A841JKA0-F1
#
_cell.length_a   1.000
_cell.length_b   1.000
_cell.length_c   1.000
_cell.angle_alpha   90.00
_cell.angle_beta   90.00
_cell.angle_gamma   90.00
#
_symmetry.space_group_name_H-M   'P 1'
#
loop_
_entity.id
_entity.type
_entity.pdbx_description
1 polymer ?
#
loop_
_entity_poly.entity_id
_entity_poly.type
_entity_poly.pdbx_seq_one_letter_code
_entity_poly.pdbx_strand_id
1 'polypeptide(L)'
;MIAYKGADNVYWLFSSSAQAIAAFIGFLAAGFFFSYDLMDKQVEKDETLEVIYVDIKNQYFKRLKALFILTGFSILLSLGVVFINGYDFGIYNLVIAIIVGLVNVVTVIWAITFVIFIIDPDKVKKTVEKLIKEDEGVFEPKEGASLTSTKFLEGFAELEKLLRNLAKKHNLESFGRFRDFMPLGQIIRSLYERRAITRESLRELSEMNKIRNLVAHGEINNIEQRIGDTLNKVRAEIKEKINSI
;
A
#
# COMPACT_ATOMS: atom_id res chain seq x y z
N MET A 1 56.08 8.72 13.09
CA MET A 1 55.46 7.37 12.88
C MET A 1 54.00 7.30 13.37
N ILE A 2 53.24 8.41 13.39
CA ILE A 2 51.87 8.46 13.95
C ILE A 2 50.79 8.55 12.85
N ALA A 3 51.14 8.99 11.64
CA ALA A 3 50.20 9.19 10.54
C ALA A 3 49.60 7.88 9.96
N TYR A 4 50.29 6.74 10.07
CA TYR A 4 49.88 5.49 9.42
C TYR A 4 48.63 4.84 10.05
N LYS A 5 48.47 4.93 11.39
CA LYS A 5 47.32 4.34 12.10
C LYS A 5 45.98 5.02 11.78
N GLY A 6 46.01 6.31 11.43
CA GLY A 6 44.79 7.07 11.11
C GLY A 6 44.18 6.64 9.78
N ALA A 7 45.03 6.43 8.77
CA ALA A 7 44.61 6.00 7.44
C ALA A 7 43.97 4.61 7.47
N ASP A 8 44.60 3.64 8.16
CA ASP A 8 44.10 2.26 8.27
C ASP A 8 42.72 2.18 8.94
N ASN A 9 42.48 2.99 9.98
CA ASN A 9 41.20 3.05 10.67
C ASN A 9 40.07 3.56 9.77
N VAL A 10 40.34 4.58 8.94
CA VAL A 10 39.37 5.15 8.00
C VAL A 10 39.06 4.13 6.90
N TYR A 11 40.08 3.47 6.33
CA TYR A 11 39.90 2.40 5.34
C TYR A 11 38.98 1.29 5.87
N TRP A 12 39.27 0.79 7.07
CA TRP A 12 38.48 -0.27 7.67
C TRP A 12 37.05 0.18 8.00
N LEU A 13 36.87 1.36 8.58
CA LEU A 13 35.57 1.88 9.01
C LEU A 13 34.61 2.05 7.82
N PHE A 14 35.02 2.75 6.77
CA PHE A 14 34.12 3.06 5.65
C PHE A 14 33.90 1.87 4.72
N SER A 15 34.89 1.00 4.54
CA SER A 15 34.71 -0.26 3.80
C SER A 15 33.74 -1.20 4.51
N SER A 16 33.93 -1.42 5.82
CA SER A 16 33.03 -2.28 6.61
C SER A 16 31.63 -1.69 6.72
N SER A 17 31.51 -0.36 6.83
CA SER A 17 30.20 0.32 6.85
C SER A 17 29.45 0.14 5.53
N ALA A 18 30.11 0.30 4.38
CA ALA A 18 29.50 0.09 3.08
C ALA A 18 28.97 -1.35 2.91
N GLN A 19 29.77 -2.33 3.33
CA GLN A 19 29.39 -3.75 3.30
C GLN A 19 28.20 -4.04 4.22
N ALA A 20 28.21 -3.52 5.45
CA ALA A 20 27.13 -3.69 6.41
C ALA A 20 25.82 -3.08 5.90
N ILE A 21 25.87 -1.86 5.34
CA ILE A 21 24.69 -1.18 4.76
C ILE A 21 24.17 -1.95 3.54
N ALA A 22 25.05 -2.47 2.68
CA ALA A 22 24.67 -3.28 1.53
C ALA A 22 23.98 -4.60 1.94
N ALA A 23 24.52 -5.30 2.94
CA ALA A 23 23.90 -6.49 3.48
C ALA A 23 22.53 -6.19 4.10
N PHE A 24 22.44 -5.10 4.88
CA PHE A 24 21.22 -4.72 5.57
C PHE A 24 20.10 -4.35 4.59
N ILE A 25 20.38 -3.59 3.52
CA ILE A 25 19.37 -3.26 2.51
C ILE A 25 18.90 -4.51 1.74
N GLY A 26 19.78 -5.49 1.52
CA GLY A 26 19.43 -6.77 0.92
C GLY A 26 18.40 -7.55 1.77
N PHE A 27 18.66 -7.66 3.09
CA PHE A 27 17.70 -8.28 4.02
C PHE A 27 16.38 -7.51 4.09
N LEU A 28 16.43 -6.18 4.09
CA LEU A 28 15.25 -5.33 4.09
C LEU A 28 14.37 -5.53 2.85
N ALA A 29 14.99 -5.63 1.67
CA ALA A 29 14.28 -5.90 0.43
C ALA A 29 13.61 -7.27 0.48
N ALA A 30 14.30 -8.30 0.96
CA ALA A 30 13.74 -9.64 1.13
C ALA A 30 12.55 -9.64 2.10
N GLY A 31 12.69 -8.98 3.27
CA GLY A 31 11.61 -8.84 4.24
C GLY A 31 10.40 -8.08 3.69
N PHE A 32 10.63 -7.04 2.88
CA PHE A 32 9.56 -6.33 2.18
C PHE A 32 8.81 -7.25 1.20
N PHE A 33 9.52 -8.00 0.34
CA PHE A 33 8.86 -8.91 -0.60
C PHE A 33 8.08 -10.02 0.10
N PHE A 34 8.59 -10.54 1.21
CA PHE A 34 7.87 -11.49 2.04
C PHE A 34 6.59 -10.88 2.64
N SER A 35 6.66 -9.67 3.18
CA SER A 35 5.49 -8.95 3.70
C SER A 35 4.47 -8.66 2.59
N TYR A 36 4.94 -8.30 1.40
CA TYR A 36 4.10 -8.07 0.22
C TYR A 36 3.33 -9.34 -0.19
N ASP A 37 4.01 -10.49 -0.23
CA ASP A 37 3.41 -11.79 -0.54
C ASP A 37 2.38 -12.23 0.53
N LEU A 38 2.67 -11.98 1.80
CA LEU A 38 1.70 -12.23 2.88
C LEU A 38 0.45 -11.36 2.73
N MET A 39 0.59 -10.10 2.33
CA MET A 39 -0.56 -9.23 2.06
C MET A 39 -1.38 -9.76 0.88
N ASP A 40 -0.75 -10.20 -0.21
CA ASP A 40 -1.46 -10.81 -1.35
C ASP A 40 -2.24 -12.06 -0.94
N LYS A 41 -1.62 -12.96 -0.17
CA LYS A 41 -2.29 -14.15 0.38
C LYS A 41 -3.46 -13.81 1.31
N GLN A 42 -3.43 -12.65 1.96
CA GLN A 42 -4.57 -12.19 2.77
C GLN A 42 -5.68 -11.60 1.90
N VAL A 43 -5.33 -10.86 0.84
CA VAL A 43 -6.30 -10.38 -0.16
C VAL A 43 -7.00 -11.55 -0.86
N GLU A 44 -6.27 -12.62 -1.19
CA GLU A 44 -6.87 -13.83 -1.76
C GLU A 44 -7.92 -14.47 -0.84
N LYS A 45 -7.74 -14.35 0.48
CA LYS A 45 -8.69 -14.86 1.48
C LYS A 45 -9.85 -13.91 1.76
N ASP A 46 -9.59 -12.62 1.70
CA ASP A 46 -10.56 -11.57 1.96
C ASP A 46 -10.34 -10.36 1.05
N GLU A 47 -11.20 -10.22 0.04
CA GLU A 47 -11.13 -9.20 -0.99
C GLU A 47 -11.36 -7.78 -0.44
N THR A 48 -12.01 -7.64 0.72
CA THR A 48 -12.24 -6.32 1.34
C THR A 48 -10.92 -5.63 1.70
N LEU A 49 -9.87 -6.42 1.99
CA LEU A 49 -8.55 -5.94 2.38
C LEU A 49 -7.75 -5.39 1.20
N GLU A 50 -8.15 -5.63 -0.05
CA GLU A 50 -7.39 -5.21 -1.24
C GLU A 50 -7.17 -3.69 -1.24
N VAL A 51 -8.22 -2.91 -1.00
CA VAL A 51 -8.16 -1.44 -1.04
C VAL A 51 -7.18 -0.93 0.02
N ILE A 52 -7.18 -1.52 1.21
CA ILE A 52 -6.32 -1.13 2.33
C ILE A 52 -4.87 -1.53 2.03
N TYR A 53 -4.65 -2.74 1.53
CA TYR A 53 -3.30 -3.24 1.26
C TYR A 53 -2.65 -2.60 0.04
N VAL A 54 -3.40 -2.20 -0.99
CA VAL A 54 -2.85 -1.44 -2.13
C VAL A 54 -2.23 -0.12 -1.66
N ASP A 55 -2.90 0.61 -0.77
CA ASP A 55 -2.37 1.87 -0.22
C ASP A 55 -1.13 1.65 0.66
N ILE A 56 -1.14 0.61 1.49
CA ILE A 56 0.00 0.25 2.33
C ILE A 56 1.21 -0.15 1.46
N LYS A 57 0.99 -1.01 0.46
CA LYS A 57 2.01 -1.45 -0.51
C LYS A 57 2.64 -0.28 -1.25
N ASN A 58 1.83 0.67 -1.73
CA ASN A 58 2.32 1.87 -2.40
C ASN A 58 3.18 2.73 -1.49
N GLN A 59 2.78 2.91 -0.22
CA GLN A 59 3.60 3.63 0.77
C GLN A 59 4.91 2.92 1.06
N TYR A 60 4.88 1.60 1.20
CA TYR A 60 6.08 0.79 1.47
C TYR A 60 7.05 0.87 0.28
N PHE A 61 6.55 0.73 -0.95
CA PHE A 61 7.36 0.81 -2.15
C PHE A 61 8.04 2.18 -2.32
N LYS A 62 7.31 3.28 -2.08
CA LYS A 62 7.88 4.64 -2.13
C LYS A 62 9.01 4.82 -1.11
N ARG A 63 8.80 4.38 0.14
CA ARG A 63 9.80 4.47 1.21
C ARG A 63 11.00 3.56 0.96
N LEU A 64 10.76 2.34 0.48
CA LEU A 64 11.81 1.39 0.10
C LEU A 64 12.68 1.97 -1.03
N LYS A 65 12.06 2.56 -2.06
CA LYS A 65 12.79 3.22 -3.16
C LYS A 65 13.65 4.38 -2.64
N ALA A 66 13.12 5.21 -1.76
CA ALA A 66 13.88 6.29 -1.13
C ALA A 66 15.08 5.75 -0.32
N LEU A 67 14.87 4.66 0.42
CA LEU A 67 15.94 3.98 1.15
C LEU A 67 17.01 3.39 0.23
N PHE A 68 16.65 2.75 -0.88
CA PHE A 68 17.61 2.25 -1.86
C PHE A 68 18.50 3.36 -2.44
N ILE A 69 17.91 4.53 -2.72
CA ILE A 69 18.67 5.69 -3.21
C ILE A 69 19.62 6.19 -2.12
N LEU A 70 19.13 6.34 -0.88
CA LEU A 70 19.96 6.82 0.23
C LEU A 70 21.09 5.86 0.57
N THR A 71 20.81 4.55 0.68
CA THR A 71 21.83 3.53 0.99
C THR A 71 22.84 3.41 -0.13
N GLY A 72 22.40 3.44 -1.40
CA GLY A 72 23.29 3.50 -2.55
C GLY A 72 24.23 4.70 -2.51
N PHE A 73 23.69 5.88 -2.18
CA PHE A 73 24.50 7.09 -2.03
C PHE A 73 25.48 7.01 -0.85
N SER A 74 25.04 6.49 0.29
CA SER A 74 25.88 6.26 1.48
C SER A 74 27.05 5.29 1.21
N ILE A 75 26.80 4.22 0.44
CA ILE A 75 27.84 3.29 -0.02
C ILE A 75 28.85 4.00 -0.94
N LEU A 76 28.37 4.76 -1.92
CA LEU A 76 29.25 5.50 -2.85
C LEU A 76 30.10 6.55 -2.11
N LEU A 77 29.51 7.28 -1.17
CA LEU A 77 30.24 8.22 -0.33
C LEU A 77 31.31 7.51 0.52
N SER A 78 30.97 6.36 1.11
CA SER A 78 31.91 5.57 1.90
C SER A 78 33.09 5.08 1.06
N LEU A 79 32.84 4.59 -0.15
CA LEU A 79 33.90 4.23 -1.10
C LEU A 79 34.70 5.45 -1.56
N GLY A 80 34.06 6.60 -1.71
CA GLY A 80 34.72 7.87 -2.02
C GLY A 80 35.71 8.30 -0.93
N VAL A 81 35.32 8.18 0.35
CA VAL A 81 36.23 8.44 1.48
C VAL A 81 37.43 7.50 1.45
N VAL A 82 37.20 6.21 1.22
CA VAL A 82 38.25 5.20 1.07
C VAL A 82 39.22 5.58 -0.06
N PHE A 83 38.72 6.06 -1.19
CA PHE A 83 39.55 6.48 -2.33
C PHE A 83 40.36 7.75 -2.02
N ILE A 84 39.74 8.76 -1.40
CA ILE A 84 40.38 10.06 -1.10
C ILE A 84 41.40 9.92 0.04
N ASN A 85 41.20 9.00 0.97
CA ASN A 85 42.13 8.76 2.08
C ASN A 85 43.54 8.33 1.61
N GLY A 86 43.69 7.86 0.37
CA GLY A 86 45.00 7.61 -0.25
C GLY A 86 45.78 8.89 -0.63
N TYR A 87 45.14 10.06 -0.59
CA TYR A 87 45.73 11.36 -0.93
C TYR A 87 45.74 12.28 0.30
N ASP A 88 46.83 13.02 0.52
CA ASP A 88 46.95 13.92 1.67
C ASP A 88 46.37 15.31 1.37
N PHE A 89 45.11 15.52 1.75
CA PHE A 89 44.45 16.83 1.74
C PHE A 89 44.37 17.47 3.14
N GLY A 90 45.12 16.96 4.12
CA GLY A 90 45.13 17.48 5.49
C GLY A 90 43.76 17.43 6.18
N ILE A 91 43.33 18.58 6.75
CA ILE A 91 42.09 18.68 7.55
C ILE A 91 40.82 18.34 6.77
N TYR A 92 40.81 18.56 5.45
CA TYR A 92 39.63 18.30 4.61
C TYR A 92 39.23 16.83 4.59
N ASN A 93 40.20 15.91 4.63
CA ASN A 93 39.94 14.47 4.69
C ASN A 93 39.16 14.09 5.96
N LEU A 94 39.53 14.70 7.10
CA LEU A 94 38.87 14.45 8.38
C LEU A 94 37.44 15.01 8.38
N VAL A 95 37.22 16.21 7.84
CA VAL A 95 35.89 16.81 7.73
C VAL A 95 34.98 15.97 6.84
N ILE A 96 35.46 15.54 5.67
CA ILE A 96 34.70 14.69 4.75
C ILE A 96 34.35 13.36 5.43
N ALA A 97 35.30 12.72 6.12
CA ALA A 97 35.06 11.48 6.85
C ALA A 97 33.97 11.65 7.92
N ILE A 98 33.98 12.74 8.70
CA ILE A 98 32.94 13.00 9.70
C ILE A 98 31.57 13.14 9.05
N ILE A 99 31.47 13.92 7.96
CA ILE A 99 30.20 14.14 7.25
C ILE A 99 29.65 12.81 6.72
N VAL A 100 30.48 12.00 6.06
CA VAL A 100 30.06 10.70 5.52
C VAL A 100 29.71 9.72 6.65
N GLY A 101 30.45 9.75 7.76
CA GLY A 101 30.12 8.99 8.96
C GLY A 101 28.72 9.32 9.50
N LEU A 102 28.36 10.61 9.56
CA LEU A 102 27.02 11.05 9.96
C LEU A 102 25.94 10.57 8.97
N VAL A 103 26.20 10.66 7.66
CA VAL A 103 25.29 10.12 6.63
C VAL A 103 25.05 8.62 6.83
N ASN A 104 26.10 7.85 7.14
CA ASN A 104 25.97 6.41 7.41
C ASN A 104 25.11 6.15 8.65
N VAL A 105 25.32 6.88 9.75
CA VAL A 105 24.51 6.75 10.97
C VAL A 105 23.04 7.07 10.68
N VAL A 106 22.76 8.18 10.00
CA VAL A 106 21.39 8.55 9.61
C VAL A 106 20.76 7.47 8.73
N THR A 107 21.51 6.93 7.77
CA THR A 107 21.06 5.87 6.87
C THR A 107 20.64 4.61 7.65
N VAL A 108 21.45 4.20 8.63
CA VAL A 108 21.13 3.04 9.49
C VAL A 108 19.89 3.30 10.33
N ILE A 109 19.77 4.46 10.99
CA ILE A 109 18.61 4.82 11.80
C ILE A 109 17.32 4.80 10.96
N TRP A 110 17.39 5.35 9.75
CA TRP A 110 16.23 5.42 8.87
C TRP A 110 15.82 4.04 8.34
N ALA A 111 16.80 3.19 8.03
CA ALA A 111 16.57 1.81 7.65
C ALA A 111 15.92 1.01 8.80
N ILE A 112 16.37 1.16 10.05
CA ILE A 112 15.74 0.53 11.23
C ILE A 112 14.30 1.02 11.41
N THR A 113 14.07 2.33 11.29
CA THR A 113 12.73 2.92 11.41
C THR A 113 11.78 2.35 10.35
N PHE A 114 12.30 2.09 9.15
CA PHE A 114 11.52 1.45 8.09
C PHE A 114 11.24 -0.03 8.36
N VAL A 115 12.17 -0.79 8.96
CA VAL A 115 11.89 -2.16 9.44
C VAL A 115 10.71 -2.15 10.41
N ILE A 116 10.77 -1.30 11.44
CA ILE A 116 9.71 -1.18 12.44
C ILE A 116 8.38 -0.83 11.78
N PHE A 117 8.43 0.09 10.82
CA PHE A 117 7.25 0.51 10.05
C PHE A 117 6.66 -0.61 9.17
N ILE A 118 7.48 -1.52 8.61
CA ILE A 118 6.98 -2.67 7.86
C ILE A 118 6.29 -3.68 8.77
N ILE A 119 6.88 -3.91 9.96
CA ILE A 119 6.43 -4.94 10.90
C ILE A 119 5.18 -4.50 11.70
N ASP A 120 4.92 -3.19 11.83
CA ASP A 120 3.83 -2.65 12.64
C ASP A 120 2.44 -3.19 12.21
N PRO A 121 1.81 -4.06 13.04
CA PRO A 121 0.52 -4.66 12.73
C PRO A 121 -0.65 -3.67 12.87
N ASP A 122 -0.49 -2.59 13.65
CA ASP A 122 -1.56 -1.60 13.89
C ASP A 122 -1.72 -0.60 12.74
N LYS A 123 -0.85 -0.71 11.73
CA LYS A 123 -0.84 0.16 10.58
C LYS A 123 -2.03 -0.04 9.64
N VAL A 124 -2.54 -1.26 9.59
CA VAL A 124 -3.79 -1.59 8.88
C VAL A 124 -4.94 -0.80 9.51
N LYS A 125 -5.07 -0.87 10.84
CA LYS A 125 -6.08 -0.13 11.61
C LYS A 125 -5.97 1.38 11.43
N LYS A 126 -4.77 1.96 11.53
CA LYS A 126 -4.55 3.41 11.32
C LYS A 126 -4.86 3.87 9.90
N THR A 127 -4.62 3.02 8.89
CA THR A 127 -4.94 3.35 7.50
C THR A 127 -6.46 3.32 7.28
N VAL A 128 -7.14 2.36 7.92
CA VAL A 128 -8.61 2.28 7.98
C VAL A 128 -9.20 3.52 8.68
N GLU A 129 -8.72 3.88 9.87
CA GLU A 129 -9.15 5.10 10.59
C GLU A 129 -8.97 6.38 9.77
N LYS A 130 -7.88 6.49 8.99
CA LYS A 130 -7.65 7.65 8.13
C LYS A 130 -8.63 7.71 6.96
N LEU A 131 -8.95 6.57 6.35
CA LEU A 131 -9.95 6.48 5.28
C LEU A 131 -11.37 6.82 5.77
N ILE A 132 -11.65 6.56 7.05
CA ILE A 132 -12.90 6.93 7.73
C ILE A 132 -12.96 8.45 7.94
N LYS A 133 -11.88 9.05 8.46
CA LYS A 133 -11.82 10.51 8.72
C LYS A 133 -11.94 11.38 7.46
N GLU A 134 -11.41 10.92 6.33
CA GLU A 134 -11.50 11.68 5.07
C GLU A 134 -12.93 11.72 4.49
N ASP A 135 -13.84 10.86 4.94
CA ASP A 135 -15.22 10.73 4.45
C ASP A 135 -16.28 10.98 5.56
N GLU A 136 -15.95 11.75 6.61
CA GLU A 136 -16.81 12.04 7.78
C GLU A 136 -18.24 12.51 7.42
N GLY A 137 -18.46 13.09 6.25
CA GLY A 137 -19.80 13.51 5.78
C GLY A 137 -20.75 12.39 5.34
N VAL A 138 -20.29 11.13 5.27
CA VAL A 138 -21.07 9.97 4.78
C VAL A 138 -21.47 9.01 5.92
N PHE A 139 -20.82 9.11 7.07
CA PHE A 139 -20.85 8.07 8.12
C PHE A 139 -21.57 8.46 9.41
N GLU A 140 -21.94 9.73 9.60
CA GLU A 140 -22.82 10.14 10.69
C GLU A 140 -24.26 10.29 10.18
N PRO A 141 -25.21 9.44 10.62
CA PRO A 141 -26.60 9.59 10.22
C PRO A 141 -27.15 10.90 10.76
N LYS A 142 -27.45 11.83 9.83
CA LYS A 142 -28.33 12.96 10.15
C LYS A 142 -29.70 12.41 10.50
N GLU A 143 -30.16 12.64 11.74
CA GLU A 143 -31.46 12.27 12.32
C GLU A 143 -32.46 11.69 11.30
N GLY A 144 -32.45 10.37 11.17
CA GLY A 144 -33.20 9.66 10.15
C GLY A 144 -32.78 8.21 10.10
N ALA A 145 -33.74 7.32 9.80
CA ALA A 145 -33.63 5.87 9.95
C ALA A 145 -32.29 5.29 9.45
N SER A 146 -31.74 4.34 10.22
CA SER A 146 -30.45 3.71 9.94
C SER A 146 -30.65 2.28 9.42
N LEU A 147 -29.84 1.90 8.45
CA LEU A 147 -29.76 0.53 7.97
C LEU A 147 -28.73 -0.23 8.82
N THR A 148 -29.13 -1.39 9.36
CA THR A 148 -28.22 -2.27 10.10
C THR A 148 -27.16 -2.83 9.15
N SER A 149 -25.91 -2.86 9.62
CA SER A 149 -24.75 -3.44 8.92
C SER A 149 -25.03 -4.80 8.28
N THR A 150 -25.72 -5.70 8.99
CA THR A 150 -26.10 -7.03 8.47
C THR A 150 -26.98 -6.94 7.22
N LYS A 151 -28.02 -6.09 7.23
CA LYS A 151 -28.93 -5.93 6.08
C LYS A 151 -28.23 -5.31 4.89
N PHE A 152 -27.30 -4.39 5.13
CA PHE A 152 -26.48 -3.82 4.07
C PHE A 152 -25.55 -4.86 3.45
N LEU A 153 -24.83 -5.64 4.26
CA LEU A 153 -23.94 -6.69 3.77
C LEU A 153 -24.70 -7.76 2.97
N GLU A 154 -25.88 -8.16 3.41
CA GLU A 154 -26.75 -9.08 2.66
C GLU A 154 -27.16 -8.49 1.30
N GLY A 155 -27.66 -7.25 1.29
CA GLY A 155 -28.05 -6.58 0.05
C GLY A 155 -26.88 -6.35 -0.92
N PHE A 156 -25.70 -6.05 -0.38
CA PHE A 156 -24.48 -5.87 -1.16
C PHE A 156 -23.95 -7.20 -1.73
N ALA A 157 -24.04 -8.30 -0.97
CA ALA A 157 -23.65 -9.62 -1.47
C ALA A 157 -24.51 -10.05 -2.68
N GLU A 158 -25.79 -9.68 -2.70
CA GLU A 158 -26.65 -9.91 -3.86
C GLU A 158 -26.27 -9.03 -5.06
N LEU A 159 -25.94 -7.77 -4.82
CA LEU A 159 -25.42 -6.86 -5.86
C LEU A 159 -24.10 -7.39 -6.45
N GLU A 160 -23.20 -7.88 -5.62
CA GLU A 160 -21.92 -8.46 -6.04
C GLU A 160 -22.14 -9.65 -6.99
N LYS A 161 -23.07 -10.56 -6.66
CA LYS A 161 -23.45 -11.67 -7.56
C LYS A 161 -23.96 -11.17 -8.91
N LEU A 162 -24.78 -10.12 -8.92
CA LEU A 162 -25.28 -9.52 -10.15
C LEU A 162 -24.15 -8.91 -10.99
N LEU A 163 -23.22 -8.19 -10.38
CA LEU A 163 -22.07 -7.60 -11.07
C LEU A 163 -21.16 -8.66 -11.67
N ARG A 164 -20.88 -9.74 -10.93
CA ARG A 164 -20.10 -10.88 -11.44
C ARG A 164 -20.82 -11.55 -12.62
N ASN A 165 -22.14 -11.74 -12.54
CA ASN A 165 -22.91 -12.29 -13.66
C ASN A 165 -22.91 -11.38 -14.89
N LEU A 166 -23.06 -10.06 -14.70
CA LEU A 166 -22.97 -9.08 -15.79
C LEU A 166 -21.58 -9.12 -16.43
N ALA A 167 -20.53 -9.26 -15.62
CA ALA A 167 -19.16 -9.37 -16.11
C ALA A 167 -18.93 -10.63 -16.96
N LYS A 168 -19.50 -11.78 -16.55
CA LYS A 168 -19.49 -13.02 -17.34
C LYS A 168 -20.19 -12.83 -18.68
N LYS A 169 -21.39 -12.23 -18.70
CA LYS A 169 -22.12 -11.93 -19.95
C LYS A 169 -21.33 -11.05 -20.91
N HIS A 170 -20.51 -10.14 -20.40
CA HIS A 170 -19.63 -9.30 -21.20
C HIS A 170 -18.29 -9.95 -21.56
N ASN A 171 -18.09 -11.25 -21.31
CA ASN A 171 -16.83 -11.96 -21.55
C ASN A 171 -15.62 -11.25 -20.91
N LEU A 172 -15.78 -10.79 -19.66
CA LEU A 172 -14.68 -10.21 -18.88
C LEU A 172 -13.74 -11.28 -18.27
N GLU A 173 -13.99 -12.57 -18.50
CA GLU A 173 -13.25 -13.70 -17.91
C GLU A 173 -11.80 -13.89 -18.44
N SER A 174 -11.21 -12.95 -19.18
CA SER A 174 -9.83 -13.17 -19.65
C SER A 174 -9.05 -11.89 -19.96
N PHE A 175 -8.35 -11.38 -18.94
CA PHE A 175 -7.14 -10.58 -19.15
C PHE A 175 -6.10 -10.94 -18.08
N GLY A 176 -5.15 -11.81 -18.43
CA GLY A 176 -3.92 -12.04 -17.66
C GLY A 176 -3.86 -13.29 -16.79
N ARG A 177 -2.72 -13.45 -16.09
CA ARG A 177 -2.27 -14.64 -15.34
C ARG A 177 -3.18 -15.04 -14.14
N PHE A 178 -4.25 -14.28 -13.89
CA PHE A 178 -5.26 -14.48 -12.85
C PHE A 178 -6.58 -14.90 -13.50
N ARG A 179 -6.70 -16.18 -13.84
CA ARG A 179 -7.80 -16.73 -14.64
C ARG A 179 -9.10 -16.90 -13.84
N ASP A 180 -9.04 -16.82 -12.51
CA ASP A 180 -10.16 -17.19 -11.62
C ASP A 180 -10.58 -16.11 -10.62
N PHE A 181 -9.87 -14.99 -10.50
CA PHE A 181 -10.13 -14.01 -9.44
C PHE A 181 -9.92 -12.57 -9.92
N MET A 182 -11.01 -11.90 -10.29
CA MET A 182 -11.03 -10.45 -10.53
C MET A 182 -11.73 -9.78 -9.33
N PRO A 183 -11.06 -8.84 -8.63
CA PRO A 183 -11.69 -8.07 -7.56
C PRO A 183 -12.85 -7.22 -8.06
N LEU A 184 -13.86 -7.00 -7.21
CA LEU A 184 -15.10 -6.31 -7.50
C LEU A 184 -14.84 -4.87 -7.97
N GLY A 185 -13.87 -4.18 -7.38
CA GLY A 185 -13.45 -2.85 -7.86
C GLY A 185 -12.96 -2.87 -9.31
N GLN A 186 -12.22 -3.91 -9.69
CA GLN A 186 -11.75 -4.10 -11.06
C GLN A 186 -12.88 -4.53 -12.01
N ILE A 187 -13.83 -5.35 -11.53
CA ILE A 187 -15.05 -5.70 -12.27
C ILE A 187 -15.85 -4.44 -12.59
N ILE A 188 -16.11 -3.58 -11.60
CA ILE A 188 -16.88 -2.35 -11.76
C ILE A 188 -16.21 -1.44 -12.80
N ARG A 189 -14.89 -1.23 -12.73
CA ARG A 189 -14.14 -0.44 -13.71
C ARG A 189 -14.21 -1.05 -15.12
N SER A 190 -14.02 -2.36 -15.23
CA SER A 190 -14.06 -3.06 -16.51
C SER A 190 -15.45 -3.00 -17.17
N LEU A 191 -16.52 -3.07 -16.37
CA LEU A 191 -17.89 -2.87 -16.83
C LEU A 191 -18.11 -1.42 -17.33
N TYR A 192 -17.53 -0.43 -16.67
CA TYR A 192 -17.61 0.96 -17.12
C TYR A 192 -16.85 1.19 -18.43
N GLU A 193 -15.63 0.65 -18.55
CA GLU A 193 -14.82 0.75 -19.77
C GLU A 193 -15.54 0.15 -21.00
N ARG A 194 -16.31 -0.93 -20.79
CA ARG A 194 -17.16 -1.54 -21.81
C ARG A 194 -18.51 -0.85 -22.00
N ARG A 195 -18.74 0.28 -21.34
CA ARG A 195 -20.01 1.04 -21.32
C ARG A 195 -21.22 0.22 -20.83
N ALA A 196 -20.98 -0.87 -20.12
CA ALA A 196 -22.04 -1.68 -19.52
C ALA A 196 -22.70 -0.95 -18.34
N ILE A 197 -21.95 -0.13 -17.61
CA ILE A 197 -22.47 0.74 -16.54
C ILE A 197 -22.18 2.21 -16.83
N THR A 198 -22.94 3.12 -16.24
CA THR A 198 -22.75 4.57 -16.42
C THR A 198 -21.67 5.09 -15.47
N ARG A 199 -21.23 6.33 -15.69
CA ARG A 199 -20.28 7.01 -14.78
C ARG A 199 -20.89 7.24 -13.39
N GLU A 200 -22.20 7.47 -13.32
CA GLU A 200 -22.94 7.60 -12.06
C GLU A 200 -22.92 6.27 -11.30
N SER A 201 -23.29 5.17 -11.95
CA SER A 201 -23.24 3.83 -11.35
C SER A 201 -21.82 3.44 -10.92
N LEU A 202 -20.78 3.81 -11.69
CA LEU A 202 -19.38 3.59 -11.29
C LEU A 202 -19.05 4.29 -9.96
N ARG A 203 -19.47 5.55 -9.79
CA ARG A 203 -19.22 6.31 -8.55
C ARG A 203 -19.96 5.67 -7.38
N GLU A 204 -21.25 5.42 -7.53
CA GLU A 204 -22.10 4.84 -6.49
C GLU A 204 -21.61 3.43 -6.07
N LEU A 205 -21.23 2.58 -7.03
CA LEU A 205 -20.66 1.26 -6.77
C LEU A 205 -19.30 1.32 -6.07
N SER A 206 -18.47 2.31 -6.42
CA SER A 206 -17.17 2.50 -5.77
C SER A 206 -17.33 2.96 -4.31
N GLU A 207 -18.26 3.89 -4.06
CA GLU A 207 -18.62 4.35 -2.71
C GLU A 207 -19.19 3.19 -1.87
N MET A 208 -20.13 2.42 -2.42
CA MET A 208 -20.70 1.26 -1.73
C MET A 208 -19.66 0.17 -1.43
N ASN A 209 -18.71 -0.07 -2.34
CA ASN A 209 -17.63 -1.03 -2.09
C ASN A 209 -16.73 -0.57 -0.93
N LYS A 210 -16.46 0.74 -0.82
CA LYS A 210 -15.74 1.31 0.32
C LYS A 210 -16.51 1.12 1.63
N ILE A 211 -17.81 1.41 1.63
CA ILE A 211 -18.69 1.22 2.79
C ILE A 211 -18.74 -0.25 3.22
N ARG A 212 -18.86 -1.19 2.27
CA ARG A 212 -18.84 -2.64 2.54
C ARG A 212 -17.57 -3.09 3.23
N ASN A 213 -16.42 -2.58 2.84
CA ASN A 213 -15.15 -2.93 3.48
C ASN A 213 -15.09 -2.43 4.93
N LEU A 214 -15.58 -1.22 5.20
CA LEU A 214 -15.63 -0.66 6.55
C LEU A 214 -16.60 -1.41 7.46
N VAL A 215 -17.76 -1.78 6.92
CA VAL A 215 -18.79 -2.54 7.65
C VAL A 215 -18.32 -3.97 7.94
N ALA A 216 -17.67 -4.63 6.98
CA ALA A 216 -17.16 -6.00 7.13
C ALA A 216 -16.08 -6.12 8.23
N HIS A 217 -15.30 -5.06 8.46
CA HIS A 217 -14.29 -5.02 9.52
C HIS A 217 -14.83 -4.50 10.88
N GLY A 218 -16.13 -4.23 10.98
CA GLY A 218 -16.77 -3.81 12.23
C GLY A 218 -16.49 -2.36 12.63
N GLU A 219 -15.94 -1.56 11.72
CA GLU A 219 -15.61 -0.15 11.95
C GLU A 219 -16.87 0.74 11.90
N ILE A 220 -17.92 0.27 11.24
CA ILE A 220 -19.21 0.96 11.12
C ILE A 220 -20.33 -0.01 11.40
N ASN A 221 -21.19 0.33 12.37
CA ASN A 221 -22.34 -0.50 12.75
C ASN A 221 -23.69 0.04 12.22
N ASN A 222 -23.77 1.34 11.96
CA ASN A 222 -24.98 2.02 11.49
C ASN A 222 -24.68 2.77 10.19
N ILE A 223 -25.49 2.54 9.17
CA ILE A 223 -25.32 3.11 7.83
C ILE A 223 -26.54 4.00 7.53
N GLU A 224 -26.33 5.15 6.88
CA GLU A 224 -27.45 5.99 6.44
C GLU A 224 -28.41 5.24 5.52
N GLN A 225 -29.71 5.37 5.73
CA GLN A 225 -30.70 4.69 4.90
C GLN A 225 -30.67 5.12 3.43
N ARG A 226 -30.19 6.33 3.12
CA ARG A 226 -29.93 6.79 1.75
C ARG A 226 -28.99 5.86 0.98
N ILE A 227 -28.01 5.25 1.66
CA ILE A 227 -27.09 4.27 1.06
C ILE A 227 -27.85 2.98 0.73
N GLY A 228 -28.78 2.56 1.58
CA GLY A 228 -29.69 1.43 1.31
C GLY A 228 -30.60 1.68 0.10
N ASP A 229 -31.13 2.90 -0.04
CA ASP A 229 -31.96 3.28 -1.18
C ASP A 229 -31.14 3.30 -2.49
N THR A 230 -29.91 3.81 -2.41
CA THR A 230 -28.96 3.82 -3.54
C THR A 230 -28.58 2.39 -3.95
N LEU A 231 -28.34 1.51 -2.98
CA LEU A 231 -28.08 0.08 -3.22
C LEU A 231 -29.24 -0.57 -3.98
N ASN A 232 -30.49 -0.32 -3.57
CA ASN A 232 -31.66 -0.88 -4.23
C ASN A 232 -31.85 -0.33 -5.66
N LYS A 233 -31.63 0.98 -5.86
CA LYS A 233 -31.66 1.63 -7.18
C LYS A 233 -30.64 0.99 -8.12
N VAL A 234 -29.38 0.92 -7.72
CA VAL A 234 -28.29 0.37 -8.56
C VAL A 234 -28.50 -1.11 -8.84
N ARG A 235 -29.03 -1.88 -7.87
CA ARG A 235 -29.42 -3.28 -8.10
C ARG A 235 -30.49 -3.43 -9.17
N ALA A 236 -31.51 -2.59 -9.16
CA ALA A 236 -32.57 -2.61 -10.17
C ALA A 236 -32.00 -2.29 -11.56
N GLU A 237 -31.19 -1.23 -11.67
CA GLU A 237 -30.52 -0.86 -12.93
C GLU A 237 -29.67 -1.99 -13.51
N ILE A 238 -28.84 -2.64 -12.67
CA ILE A 238 -28.00 -3.76 -13.12
C ILE A 238 -28.84 -4.96 -13.53
N LYS A 239 -29.94 -5.25 -12.82
CA LYS A 239 -30.84 -6.37 -13.15
C LYS A 239 -31.54 -6.15 -14.49
N GLU A 240 -31.98 -4.93 -14.79
CA GLU A 240 -32.53 -4.57 -16.10
C GLU A 240 -31.50 -4.72 -17.22
N LYS A 241 -30.25 -4.30 -16.96
CA LYS A 241 -29.15 -4.46 -17.93
C LYS A 241 -28.80 -5.93 -18.18
N ILE A 242 -28.85 -6.77 -17.15
CA ILE A 242 -28.68 -8.22 -17.33
C ILE A 242 -29.80 -8.81 -18.18
N ASN A 243 -31.05 -8.34 -18.04
CA ASN A 243 -32.19 -8.87 -18.80
C ASN A 243 -32.29 -8.33 -20.25
N SER A 244 -31.58 -7.26 -20.58
CA SER A 244 -31.57 -6.65 -21.91
C SER A 244 -30.40 -7.11 -22.80
N ILE A 245 -29.53 -7.97 -22.27
CA ILE A 245 -28.39 -8.64 -22.95
C ILE A 245 -28.67 -10.13 -23.05
#